data_AF-A0A1E1GBE1-F1
#
_entry.id   AF-A0A1E1GBE1-F1
#
_cell.length_a   1.000
_cell.length_b   1.000
_cell.length_c   1.000
_cell.angle_alpha   90.00
_cell.angle_beta   90.00
_cell.angle_gamma   90.00
#
_symmetry.space_group_name_H-M   'P 1'
#
loop_
_entity.id
_entity.type
_entity.pdbx_description
1 polymer ?
#
loop_
_entity_poly.entity_id
_entity_poly.type
_entity_poly.pdbx_seq_one_letter_code
_entity_poly.pdbx_strand_id
1 'polypeptide(L)'
;MKKSMMVGLIIFIALGLATGYYFLSYAPHQAAVTKFEDVVKDLNEKNKEVEDQIAEAEKVIENNEEPLDSKTLEELKSTIKDSKDSLRKIPDIEKQTEQIEKQIEELSQPLDYSETKKNLSDKQTHYQNSILQLKQITNPSSSFIEERLKEIESITGVQSVTEDNDPNKKLNKQGGYTASVYFVDNQVTESVEGSDIVQKGNDVGGNIEVYKTKEDAEKRNTYISAFDGTALNPGSHYVYGTVLIRTSHHLTGTQQKELTEKIYNKLIELK
;
A
#
# COMPACT_ATOMS: atom_id res chain seq x y z
N MET A 1 -61.89 -65.44 -3.83
CA MET A 1 -62.19 -63.99 -3.79
C MET A 1 -61.65 -63.28 -2.53
N LYS A 2 -61.86 -63.76 -1.30
CA LYS A 2 -61.40 -63.06 -0.08
C LYS A 2 -59.87 -62.83 0.02
N LYS A 3 -59.02 -63.80 -0.37
CA LYS A 3 -57.55 -63.65 -0.33
C LYS A 3 -56.99 -62.64 -1.35
N SER A 4 -57.44 -62.64 -2.60
CA SER A 4 -56.96 -61.68 -3.61
C SER A 4 -57.43 -60.25 -3.33
N MET A 5 -58.64 -60.09 -2.76
CA MET A 5 -59.17 -58.78 -2.34
C MET A 5 -58.38 -58.21 -1.14
N MET A 6 -57.95 -59.08 -0.21
CA MET A 6 -57.13 -58.69 0.94
C MET A 6 -55.70 -58.31 0.54
N VAL A 7 -55.10 -59.02 -0.42
CA VAL A 7 -53.78 -58.65 -1.00
C VAL A 7 -53.87 -57.32 -1.76
N GLY A 8 -54.93 -57.09 -2.54
CA GLY A 8 -55.16 -55.82 -3.22
C GLY A 8 -55.31 -54.63 -2.26
N LEU A 9 -55.97 -54.83 -1.12
CA LEU A 9 -56.12 -53.81 -0.07
C LEU A 9 -54.78 -53.45 0.59
N ILE A 10 -53.93 -54.44 0.89
CA ILE A 10 -52.60 -54.22 1.47
C ILE A 10 -51.71 -53.44 0.50
N ILE A 11 -51.76 -53.78 -0.80
CA ILE A 11 -51.02 -53.07 -1.84
C ILE A 11 -51.52 -51.62 -1.96
N PHE A 12 -52.83 -51.38 -1.91
CA PHE A 12 -53.39 -50.03 -1.92
C PHE A 12 -52.97 -49.19 -0.71
N ILE A 13 -52.93 -49.77 0.48
CA ILE A 13 -52.46 -49.09 1.69
C ILE A 13 -50.97 -48.80 1.61
N ALA A 14 -50.15 -49.76 1.14
CA ALA A 14 -48.72 -49.55 0.96
C ALA A 14 -48.42 -48.45 -0.09
N LEU A 15 -49.17 -48.42 -1.19
CA LEU A 15 -49.12 -47.34 -2.19
C LEU A 15 -49.53 -46.00 -1.60
N GLY A 16 -50.62 -45.95 -0.81
CA GLY A 16 -51.06 -44.74 -0.13
C GLY A 16 -50.07 -44.20 0.91
N LEU A 17 -49.39 -45.10 1.65
CA LEU A 17 -48.34 -44.73 2.60
C LEU A 17 -47.08 -44.24 1.88
N ALA A 18 -46.68 -44.88 0.78
CA ALA A 18 -45.54 -44.48 -0.02
C ALA A 18 -45.75 -43.12 -0.70
N THR A 19 -46.94 -42.89 -1.30
CA THR A 19 -47.29 -41.59 -1.89
C THR A 19 -47.43 -40.51 -0.82
N GLY A 20 -48.07 -40.83 0.32
CA GLY A 20 -48.16 -39.94 1.47
C GLY A 20 -46.78 -39.50 1.98
N TYR A 21 -45.86 -40.44 2.20
CA TYR A 21 -44.48 -40.14 2.61
C TYR A 21 -43.73 -39.30 1.56
N TYR A 22 -43.90 -39.63 0.28
CA TYR A 22 -43.27 -38.88 -0.81
C TYR A 22 -43.71 -37.41 -0.82
N PHE A 23 -45.01 -37.14 -0.80
CA PHE A 23 -45.55 -35.78 -0.88
C PHE A 23 -45.45 -34.99 0.44
N LEU A 24 -45.54 -35.65 1.60
CA LEU A 24 -45.55 -34.96 2.90
C LEU A 24 -44.17 -34.85 3.55
N SER A 25 -43.18 -35.63 3.11
CA SER A 25 -41.85 -35.64 3.77
C SER A 25 -40.71 -35.54 2.77
N TYR A 26 -40.63 -36.44 1.78
CA TYR A 26 -39.48 -36.47 0.87
C TYR A 26 -39.42 -35.26 -0.06
N ALA A 27 -40.49 -34.95 -0.78
CA ALA A 27 -40.51 -33.84 -1.74
C ALA A 27 -40.27 -32.46 -1.09
N PRO A 28 -40.90 -32.11 0.05
CA PRO A 28 -40.60 -30.86 0.75
C PRO A 28 -39.15 -30.77 1.24
N HIS A 29 -38.61 -31.87 1.75
CA HIS A 29 -37.21 -31.92 2.20
C HIS A 29 -36.25 -31.68 1.03
N GLN A 30 -36.43 -32.36 -0.10
CA GLN A 30 -35.59 -32.18 -1.29
C GLN A 30 -35.69 -30.75 -1.86
N ALA A 31 -36.88 -30.14 -1.81
CA ALA A 31 -37.04 -28.74 -2.21
C ALA A 31 -36.27 -27.78 -1.29
N ALA A 32 -36.29 -28.02 0.02
CA ALA A 32 -35.49 -27.24 0.99
C ALA A 32 -33.98 -27.42 0.74
N VAL A 33 -33.51 -28.66 0.51
CA VAL A 33 -32.11 -28.94 0.18
C VAL A 33 -31.69 -28.20 -1.10
N THR A 34 -32.47 -28.29 -2.16
CA THR A 34 -32.16 -27.59 -3.44
C THR A 34 -32.08 -26.08 -3.24
N LYS A 35 -33.03 -25.49 -2.49
CA LYS A 35 -33.02 -24.06 -2.20
C LYS A 35 -31.83 -23.65 -1.35
N PHE A 36 -31.41 -24.48 -0.40
CA PHE A 36 -30.20 -24.25 0.39
C PHE A 36 -28.96 -24.24 -0.53
N GLU A 37 -28.83 -25.22 -1.44
CA GLU A 37 -27.74 -25.28 -2.41
C GLU A 37 -27.69 -24.04 -3.31
N ASP A 38 -28.84 -23.57 -3.80
CA ASP A 38 -28.94 -22.34 -4.60
C ASP A 38 -28.46 -21.11 -3.81
N VAL A 39 -28.92 -20.93 -2.56
CA VAL A 39 -28.50 -19.82 -1.69
C VAL A 39 -27.00 -19.90 -1.37
N VAL A 40 -26.48 -21.10 -1.12
CA VAL A 40 -25.06 -21.33 -0.88
C VAL A 40 -24.22 -21.00 -2.11
N LYS A 41 -24.69 -21.36 -3.31
CA LYS A 41 -24.02 -21.02 -4.56
C LYS A 41 -23.92 -19.51 -4.73
N ASP A 42 -25.04 -18.79 -4.60
CA ASP A 42 -25.07 -17.32 -4.70
C ASP A 42 -24.16 -16.67 -3.64
N LEU A 43 -24.13 -17.21 -2.43
CA LEU A 43 -23.27 -16.72 -1.36
C LEU A 43 -21.79 -16.98 -1.64
N ASN A 44 -21.44 -18.16 -2.15
CA ASN A 44 -20.08 -18.49 -2.55
C ASN A 44 -19.58 -17.55 -3.65
N GLU A 45 -20.42 -17.23 -4.65
CA GLU A 45 -20.05 -16.27 -5.70
C GLU A 45 -19.74 -14.88 -5.10
N LYS A 46 -20.54 -14.41 -4.13
CA LYS A 46 -20.29 -13.13 -3.42
C LYS A 46 -19.06 -13.17 -2.53
N ASN A 47 -18.87 -14.24 -1.76
CA ASN A 47 -17.68 -14.43 -0.91
C ASN A 47 -16.42 -14.47 -1.77
N LYS A 48 -16.48 -15.17 -2.92
CA LYS A 48 -15.36 -15.33 -3.83
C LYS A 48 -14.80 -14.00 -4.33
N GLU A 49 -15.64 -12.99 -4.58
CA GLU A 49 -15.15 -11.66 -4.98
C GLU A 49 -14.21 -11.04 -3.92
N VAL A 50 -14.55 -11.20 -2.64
CA VAL A 50 -13.75 -10.67 -1.53
C VAL A 50 -12.52 -11.55 -1.30
N GLU A 51 -12.67 -12.88 -1.41
CA GLU A 51 -11.56 -13.83 -1.31
C GLU A 51 -10.50 -13.58 -2.39
N ASP A 52 -10.92 -13.32 -3.63
CA ASP A 52 -10.00 -13.03 -4.74
C ASP A 52 -9.22 -11.72 -4.47
N GLN A 53 -9.86 -10.67 -3.92
CA GLN A 53 -9.16 -9.44 -3.51
C GLN A 53 -8.22 -9.65 -2.31
N ILE A 54 -8.63 -10.48 -1.33
CA ILE A 54 -7.78 -10.85 -0.21
C ILE A 54 -6.51 -11.54 -0.72
N ALA A 55 -6.67 -12.50 -1.64
CA ALA A 55 -5.53 -13.22 -2.22
C ALA A 55 -4.60 -12.28 -3.00
N GLU A 56 -5.13 -11.29 -3.71
CA GLU A 56 -4.32 -10.26 -4.37
C GLU A 56 -3.52 -9.43 -3.36
N ALA A 57 -4.17 -8.95 -2.29
CA ALA A 57 -3.52 -8.17 -1.24
C ALA A 57 -2.45 -8.97 -0.50
N GLU A 58 -2.69 -10.25 -0.22
CA GLU A 58 -1.72 -11.17 0.38
C GLU A 58 -0.49 -11.35 -0.52
N LYS A 59 -0.70 -11.56 -1.82
CA LYS A 59 0.39 -11.68 -2.81
C LYS A 59 1.26 -10.43 -2.86
N VAL A 60 0.68 -9.24 -2.71
CA VAL A 60 1.45 -7.98 -2.68
C VAL A 60 2.36 -7.95 -1.43
N ILE A 61 1.90 -8.44 -0.28
CA ILE A 61 2.70 -8.53 0.95
C ILE A 61 3.81 -9.58 0.84
N GLU A 62 3.55 -10.72 0.19
CA GLU A 62 4.53 -11.82 0.04
C GLU A 62 5.82 -11.40 -0.67
N ASN A 63 5.76 -10.34 -1.50
CA ASN A 63 6.95 -9.79 -2.15
C ASN A 63 7.95 -9.16 -1.15
N ASN A 64 7.57 -8.95 0.11
CA ASN A 64 8.40 -8.42 1.20
C ASN A 64 9.11 -7.10 0.85
N GLU A 65 8.48 -6.26 0.05
CA GLU A 65 9.02 -4.94 -0.27
C GLU A 65 8.80 -3.97 0.89
N GLU A 66 9.83 -3.19 1.23
CA GLU A 66 9.77 -2.18 2.28
C GLU A 66 8.95 -0.97 1.79
N PRO A 67 7.91 -0.53 2.53
CA PRO A 67 7.21 0.70 2.25
C PRO A 67 7.92 1.92 2.87
N LEU A 68 7.69 3.11 2.32
CA LEU A 68 8.15 4.37 2.91
C LEU A 68 7.56 4.60 4.32
N ASP A 69 6.28 4.27 4.51
CA ASP A 69 5.59 4.28 5.80
C ASP A 69 5.22 2.85 6.20
N SER A 70 5.92 2.33 7.21
CA SER A 70 5.72 0.98 7.74
C SER A 70 4.30 0.73 8.25
N LYS A 71 3.53 1.77 8.62
CA LYS A 71 2.15 1.61 9.07
C LYS A 71 1.23 1.09 7.97
N THR A 72 1.52 1.41 6.71
CA THR A 72 0.69 0.99 5.57
C THR A 72 0.61 -0.53 5.43
N LEU A 73 1.72 -1.23 5.71
CA LEU A 73 1.76 -2.70 5.75
C LEU A 73 0.90 -3.28 6.87
N GLU A 74 1.00 -2.71 8.08
CA GLU A 74 0.24 -3.19 9.24
C GLU A 74 -1.26 -2.93 9.07
N GLU A 75 -1.64 -1.77 8.52
CA GLU A 75 -3.03 -1.47 8.16
C GLU A 75 -3.58 -2.45 7.11
N LEU A 76 -2.80 -2.81 6.09
CA LEU A 76 -3.22 -3.78 5.08
C LEU A 76 -3.40 -5.18 5.68
N LYS A 77 -2.46 -5.65 6.51
CA LYS A 77 -2.57 -6.93 7.21
C LYS A 77 -3.81 -7.00 8.10
N SER A 78 -4.09 -5.95 8.86
CA SER A 78 -5.30 -5.87 9.69
C SER A 78 -6.55 -5.94 8.82
N THR A 79 -6.59 -5.17 7.73
CA THR A 79 -7.73 -5.13 6.81
C THR A 79 -7.99 -6.47 6.13
N ILE A 80 -6.93 -7.20 5.75
CA ILE A 80 -7.05 -8.57 5.23
C ILE A 80 -7.70 -9.49 6.25
N LYS A 81 -7.26 -9.44 7.52
CA LYS A 81 -7.84 -10.26 8.59
C LYS A 81 -9.30 -9.91 8.83
N ASP A 82 -9.62 -8.63 8.96
CA ASP A 82 -10.99 -8.17 9.20
C ASP A 82 -11.91 -8.54 8.01
N SER A 83 -11.38 -8.49 6.79
CA SER A 83 -12.11 -8.92 5.58
C SER A 83 -12.40 -10.42 5.60
N LYS A 84 -11.43 -11.26 5.98
CA LYS A 84 -11.66 -12.71 6.18
C LYS A 84 -12.71 -12.99 7.24
N ASP A 85 -12.66 -12.27 8.35
CA ASP A 85 -13.61 -12.44 9.46
C ASP A 85 -15.03 -11.95 9.08
N SER A 86 -15.16 -11.06 8.10
CA SER A 86 -16.44 -10.54 7.59
C SER A 86 -17.18 -11.48 6.63
N LEU A 87 -16.49 -12.49 6.09
CA LEU A 87 -17.10 -13.45 5.17
C LEU A 87 -18.22 -14.23 5.86
N ARG A 88 -19.39 -14.31 5.21
CA ARG A 88 -20.52 -15.03 5.78
C ARG A 88 -20.23 -16.52 5.71
N LYS A 89 -20.22 -17.15 6.87
CA LYS A 89 -19.92 -18.57 7.03
C LYS A 89 -21.09 -19.41 6.51
N ILE A 90 -20.75 -20.45 5.75
CA ILE A 90 -21.70 -21.44 5.26
C ILE A 90 -21.64 -22.65 6.20
N PRO A 91 -22.72 -22.97 6.93
CA PRO A 91 -22.77 -24.15 7.78
C PRO A 91 -22.93 -25.43 6.94
N ASP A 92 -22.64 -26.58 7.55
CA ASP A 92 -23.05 -27.87 6.99
C ASP A 92 -24.59 -27.95 6.96
N ILE A 93 -25.13 -28.60 5.93
CA ILE A 93 -26.59 -28.72 5.77
C ILE A 93 -27.19 -29.60 6.88
N GLU A 94 -28.26 -29.11 7.50
CA GLU A 94 -28.98 -29.85 8.53
C GLU A 94 -29.82 -30.99 7.95
N LYS A 95 -30.17 -31.96 8.80
CA LYS A 95 -30.94 -33.15 8.36
C LYS A 95 -32.45 -32.93 8.38
N GLN A 96 -32.94 -32.04 9.23
CA GLN A 96 -34.37 -31.79 9.39
C GLN A 96 -34.80 -30.63 8.49
N THR A 97 -35.92 -30.79 7.77
CA THR A 97 -36.43 -29.77 6.84
C THR A 97 -36.62 -28.41 7.51
N GLU A 98 -37.22 -28.36 8.70
CA GLU A 98 -37.42 -27.11 9.45
C GLU A 98 -36.11 -26.42 9.84
N GLN A 99 -35.03 -27.19 10.06
CA GLN A 99 -33.72 -26.63 10.37
C GLN A 99 -33.02 -26.11 9.10
N ILE A 100 -33.14 -26.81 7.98
CA ILE A 100 -32.67 -26.33 6.67
C ILE A 100 -33.36 -25.01 6.31
N GLU A 101 -34.68 -24.91 6.54
CA GLU A 101 -35.43 -23.67 6.28
C GLU A 101 -34.93 -22.48 7.11
N LYS A 102 -34.54 -22.72 8.38
CA LYS A 102 -33.89 -21.70 9.21
C LYS A 102 -32.52 -21.29 8.68
N GLN A 103 -31.70 -22.26 8.26
CA GLN A 103 -30.41 -21.96 7.64
C GLN A 103 -30.58 -21.11 6.37
N ILE A 104 -31.58 -21.41 5.54
CA ILE A 104 -31.90 -20.62 4.35
C ILE A 104 -32.25 -19.18 4.73
N GLU A 105 -33.07 -18.97 5.76
CA GLU A 105 -33.47 -17.64 6.22
C GLU A 105 -32.28 -16.81 6.71
N GLU A 106 -31.37 -17.42 7.47
CA GLU A 106 -30.14 -16.79 7.95
C GLU A 106 -29.18 -16.45 6.80
N LEU A 107 -28.98 -17.38 5.85
CA LEU A 107 -28.05 -17.18 4.73
C LEU A 107 -28.58 -16.18 3.71
N SER A 108 -29.91 -16.11 3.52
CA SER A 108 -30.57 -15.21 2.58
C SER A 108 -30.69 -13.77 3.07
N GLN A 109 -30.24 -13.46 4.30
CA GLN A 109 -30.20 -12.09 4.79
C GLN A 109 -29.43 -11.18 3.81
N PRO A 110 -29.78 -9.89 3.68
CA PRO A 110 -29.03 -8.97 2.84
C PRO A 110 -27.53 -9.02 3.15
N LEU A 111 -26.72 -8.95 2.09
CA LEU A 111 -25.27 -9.01 2.19
C LEU A 111 -24.69 -7.99 1.23
N ASP A 112 -23.85 -7.11 1.77
CA ASP A 112 -23.15 -6.09 1.02
C ASP A 112 -21.69 -6.05 1.47
N TYR A 113 -20.79 -6.33 0.53
CA TYR A 113 -19.34 -6.26 0.73
C TYR A 113 -18.71 -5.01 0.14
N SER A 114 -19.50 -4.03 -0.31
CA SER A 114 -18.99 -2.83 -0.97
C SER A 114 -17.98 -2.07 -0.10
N GLU A 115 -18.25 -1.93 1.20
CA GLU A 115 -17.34 -1.26 2.13
C GLU A 115 -16.07 -2.09 2.38
N THR A 116 -16.19 -3.40 2.60
CA THR A 116 -15.05 -4.32 2.77
C THR A 116 -14.13 -4.27 1.55
N LYS A 117 -14.69 -4.41 0.34
CA LYS A 117 -13.94 -4.37 -0.92
C LYS A 117 -13.24 -3.03 -1.12
N LYS A 118 -13.94 -1.92 -0.85
CA LYS A 118 -13.37 -0.58 -0.95
C LYS A 118 -12.21 -0.40 0.03
N ASN A 119 -12.40 -0.75 1.29
CA ASN A 119 -11.36 -0.59 2.31
C ASN A 119 -10.13 -1.44 1.98
N LEU A 120 -10.31 -2.69 1.54
CA LEU A 120 -9.21 -3.56 1.13
C LEU A 120 -8.44 -2.97 -0.06
N SER A 121 -9.15 -2.51 -1.10
CA SER A 121 -8.55 -1.85 -2.27
C SER A 121 -7.79 -0.56 -1.90
N ASP A 122 -8.38 0.27 -1.05
CA ASP A 122 -7.77 1.54 -0.60
C ASP A 122 -6.47 1.26 0.18
N LYS A 123 -6.49 0.30 1.11
CA LYS A 123 -5.31 -0.08 1.90
C LYS A 123 -4.24 -0.77 1.08
N GLN A 124 -4.62 -1.61 0.11
CA GLN A 124 -3.69 -2.23 -0.82
C GLN A 124 -2.98 -1.15 -1.65
N THR A 125 -3.75 -0.21 -2.23
CA THR A 125 -3.21 0.90 -3.02
C THR A 125 -2.29 1.78 -2.18
N HIS A 126 -2.67 2.08 -0.93
CA HIS A 126 -1.84 2.89 -0.03
C HIS A 126 -0.49 2.23 0.28
N TYR A 127 -0.47 0.91 0.55
CA TYR A 127 0.77 0.16 0.75
C TYR A 127 1.64 0.14 -0.52
N GLN A 128 1.05 -0.15 -1.68
CA GLN A 128 1.76 -0.16 -2.96
C GLN A 128 2.36 1.20 -3.31
N ASN A 129 1.59 2.27 -3.11
CA ASN A 129 2.08 3.63 -3.29
C ASN A 129 3.26 3.91 -2.35
N SER A 130 3.17 3.51 -1.09
CA SER A 130 4.26 3.68 -0.12
C SER A 130 5.56 2.98 -0.55
N ILE A 131 5.47 1.78 -1.14
CA ILE A 131 6.62 1.10 -1.75
C ILE A 131 7.20 1.90 -2.91
N LEU A 132 6.35 2.36 -3.84
CA LEU A 132 6.79 3.13 -5.00
C LEU A 132 7.47 4.45 -4.58
N GLN A 133 6.94 5.10 -3.55
CA GLN A 133 7.51 6.32 -2.99
C GLN A 133 8.92 6.09 -2.42
N LEU A 134 9.13 4.99 -1.67
CA LEU A 134 10.46 4.64 -1.18
C LEU A 134 11.44 4.38 -2.34
N LYS A 135 10.98 3.70 -3.39
CA LYS A 135 11.80 3.44 -4.58
C LYS A 135 12.28 4.73 -5.25
N GLN A 136 11.46 5.78 -5.29
CA GLN A 136 11.88 7.07 -5.86
C GLN A 136 13.06 7.72 -5.11
N ILE A 137 13.18 7.48 -3.81
CA ILE A 137 14.28 8.02 -2.97
C ILE A 137 15.32 6.95 -2.62
N THR A 138 15.31 5.81 -3.32
CA THR A 138 16.32 4.75 -3.20
C THR A 138 17.29 4.85 -4.37
N ASN A 139 18.39 5.55 -4.12
CA ASN A 139 19.47 5.83 -5.08
C ASN A 139 18.98 6.45 -6.41
N PRO A 140 18.17 7.53 -6.38
CA PRO A 140 17.71 8.21 -7.59
C PRO A 140 18.85 8.79 -8.44
N SER A 141 18.60 8.95 -9.74
CA SER A 141 19.54 9.62 -10.64
C SER A 141 19.53 11.14 -10.44
N SER A 142 20.62 11.81 -10.83
CA SER A 142 20.68 13.27 -10.81
C SER A 142 19.63 13.92 -11.71
N SER A 143 19.31 13.30 -12.86
CA SER A 143 18.28 13.79 -13.77
C SER A 143 16.89 13.80 -13.15
N PHE A 144 16.55 12.76 -12.36
CA PHE A 144 15.29 12.70 -11.61
C PHE A 144 15.23 13.82 -10.57
N ILE A 145 16.32 14.01 -9.81
CA ILE A 145 16.41 15.09 -8.82
C ILE A 145 16.23 16.45 -9.49
N GLU A 146 16.95 16.73 -10.58
CA GLU A 146 16.82 18.00 -11.30
C GLU A 146 15.39 18.26 -11.79
N GLU A 147 14.72 17.25 -12.33
CA GLU A 147 13.32 17.36 -12.76
C GLU A 147 12.42 17.75 -11.59
N ARG A 148 12.54 17.06 -10.45
CA ARG A 148 11.72 17.34 -9.26
C ARG A 148 12.00 18.71 -8.65
N LEU A 149 13.25 19.13 -8.60
CA LEU A 149 13.62 20.45 -8.06
C LEU A 149 13.10 21.60 -8.94
N LYS A 150 13.09 21.44 -10.27
CA LYS A 150 12.56 22.45 -11.22
C LYS A 150 11.04 22.70 -11.06
N GLU A 151 10.31 21.80 -10.39
CA GLU A 151 8.89 21.99 -10.09
C GLU A 151 8.62 22.87 -8.86
N ILE A 152 9.67 23.28 -8.13
CA ILE A 152 9.56 24.11 -6.93
C ILE A 152 9.81 25.56 -7.31
N GLU A 153 8.80 26.41 -7.17
CA GLU A 153 8.82 27.81 -7.64
C GLU A 153 10.00 28.65 -7.11
N SER A 154 10.43 28.41 -5.87
CA SER A 154 11.56 29.14 -5.29
C SER A 154 12.92 28.68 -5.84
N ILE A 155 13.00 27.49 -6.42
CA ILE A 155 14.22 26.96 -7.02
C ILE A 155 14.37 27.50 -8.44
N THR A 156 15.34 28.39 -8.62
CA THR A 156 15.55 29.14 -9.87
C THR A 156 16.65 28.56 -10.76
N GLY A 157 17.42 27.61 -10.23
CA GLY A 157 18.49 26.94 -10.97
C GLY A 157 18.93 25.65 -10.29
N VAL A 158 19.41 24.70 -11.10
CA VAL A 158 19.98 23.43 -10.64
C VAL A 158 21.23 23.10 -11.46
N GLN A 159 22.19 22.41 -10.84
CA GLN A 159 23.37 21.91 -11.52
C GLN A 159 23.81 20.59 -10.90
N SER A 160 23.81 19.52 -11.70
CA SER A 160 24.41 18.24 -11.32
C SER A 160 25.94 18.33 -11.21
N VAL A 161 26.47 17.62 -10.23
CA VAL A 161 27.91 17.36 -10.10
C VAL A 161 28.34 16.28 -11.10
N THR A 162 29.48 16.52 -11.73
CA THR A 162 30.24 15.61 -12.59
C THR A 162 31.62 15.37 -11.97
N GLU A 163 32.35 14.38 -12.47
CA GLU A 163 33.71 14.10 -11.95
C GLU A 163 34.68 15.28 -12.14
N ASP A 164 34.44 16.11 -13.15
CA ASP A 164 35.27 17.28 -13.48
C ASP A 164 35.00 18.48 -12.57
N ASN A 165 33.76 18.67 -12.11
CA ASN A 165 33.36 19.83 -11.30
C ASN A 165 33.13 19.52 -9.81
N ASP A 166 33.31 18.26 -9.39
CA ASP A 166 33.09 17.83 -8.02
C ASP A 166 34.06 18.50 -7.02
N PRO A 167 33.58 19.38 -6.14
CA PRO A 167 34.44 20.08 -5.17
C PRO A 167 35.06 19.13 -4.15
N ASN A 168 34.40 18.01 -3.84
CA ASN A 168 34.85 17.03 -2.84
C ASN A 168 35.62 15.86 -3.47
N LYS A 169 35.56 15.70 -4.80
CA LYS A 169 36.12 14.57 -5.55
C LYS A 169 35.69 13.22 -4.97
N LYS A 170 34.41 13.08 -4.61
CA LYS A 170 33.77 11.90 -4.02
C LYS A 170 32.69 11.25 -4.91
N LEU A 171 32.26 11.89 -6.00
CA LEU A 171 31.29 11.32 -6.93
C LEU A 171 31.76 9.93 -7.39
N ASN A 172 30.87 8.94 -7.27
CA ASN A 172 31.10 7.54 -7.66
C ASN A 172 32.28 6.84 -6.97
N LYS A 173 32.84 7.40 -5.89
CA LYS A 173 33.91 6.76 -5.10
C LYS A 173 33.35 5.94 -3.96
N GLN A 174 34.15 5.00 -3.45
CA GLN A 174 33.79 4.21 -2.27
C GLN A 174 33.48 5.12 -1.07
N GLY A 175 32.28 4.99 -0.51
CA GLY A 175 31.78 5.83 0.58
C GLY A 175 31.43 7.27 0.17
N GLY A 176 31.47 7.58 -1.13
CA GLY A 176 31.01 8.84 -1.68
C GLY A 176 29.56 8.77 -2.17
N TYR A 177 29.08 9.90 -2.69
CA TYR A 177 27.75 10.00 -3.27
C TYR A 177 27.73 9.47 -4.72
N THR A 178 26.60 8.91 -5.12
CA THR A 178 26.32 8.42 -6.49
C THR A 178 25.75 9.53 -7.38
N ALA A 179 25.14 10.54 -6.77
CA ALA A 179 24.73 11.78 -7.43
C ALA A 179 24.79 12.94 -6.43
N SER A 180 25.04 14.16 -6.93
CA SER A 180 24.88 15.39 -6.15
C SER A 180 24.33 16.47 -7.06
N VAL A 181 23.30 17.19 -6.61
CA VAL A 181 22.65 18.25 -7.37
C VAL A 181 22.55 19.49 -6.50
N TYR A 182 23.31 20.52 -6.86
CA TYR A 182 23.21 21.82 -6.23
C TYR A 182 22.07 22.63 -6.83
N PHE A 183 21.43 23.48 -6.03
CA PHE A 183 20.33 24.31 -6.48
C PHE A 183 20.37 25.71 -5.87
N VAL A 184 19.76 26.66 -6.59
CA VAL A 184 19.61 28.05 -6.18
C VAL A 184 18.19 28.29 -5.70
N ASP A 185 18.02 28.78 -4.48
CA ASP A 185 16.72 29.19 -3.94
C ASP A 185 16.63 30.71 -3.87
N ASN A 186 15.56 31.31 -4.40
CA ASN A 186 15.41 32.76 -4.51
C ASN A 186 15.19 33.48 -3.17
N GLN A 187 15.04 32.73 -2.07
CA GLN A 187 14.96 33.29 -0.72
C GLN A 187 16.34 33.55 -0.11
N VAL A 188 17.43 33.02 -0.70
CA VAL A 188 18.80 33.40 -0.36
C VAL A 188 19.10 34.74 -1.03
N THR A 189 19.48 35.74 -0.23
CA THR A 189 19.72 37.12 -0.72
C THR A 189 21.18 37.51 -0.73
N GLU A 190 22.00 36.71 -0.06
CA GLU A 190 23.43 36.87 0.11
C GLU A 190 24.16 36.57 -1.21
N SER A 191 25.13 37.43 -1.53
CA SER A 191 26.01 37.20 -2.68
C SER A 191 27.03 36.13 -2.33
N VAL A 192 26.98 35.01 -3.06
CA VAL A 192 27.92 33.90 -2.93
C VAL A 192 28.85 33.87 -4.14
N GLU A 193 30.16 33.88 -3.88
CA GLU A 193 31.20 33.81 -4.90
C GLU A 193 31.26 32.42 -5.55
N GLY A 194 31.55 32.38 -6.85
CA GLY A 194 31.68 31.14 -7.62
C GLY A 194 31.25 31.31 -9.07
N SER A 195 31.91 30.60 -10.00
CA SER A 195 31.63 30.75 -11.44
C SER A 195 30.36 30.05 -11.90
N ASP A 196 29.87 29.06 -11.15
CA ASP A 196 28.65 28.31 -11.41
C ASP A 196 27.96 27.88 -10.10
N ILE A 197 26.84 27.15 -10.18
CA ILE A 197 26.03 26.76 -9.01
C ILE A 197 26.81 25.75 -8.14
N VAL A 198 27.54 24.82 -8.74
CA VAL A 198 28.36 23.83 -8.01
C VAL A 198 29.48 24.51 -7.20
N GLN A 199 30.17 25.49 -7.79
CA GLN A 199 31.22 26.24 -7.09
C GLN A 199 30.68 27.12 -5.97
N LYS A 200 29.50 27.72 -6.17
CA LYS A 200 28.80 28.46 -5.11
C LYS A 200 28.32 27.54 -3.99
N GLY A 201 28.12 26.26 -4.29
CA GLY A 201 27.89 25.23 -3.31
C GLY A 201 26.55 25.34 -2.61
N ASN A 202 26.51 24.91 -1.34
CA ASN A 202 25.27 24.83 -0.57
C ASN A 202 24.70 26.21 -0.20
N ASP A 203 25.52 27.25 -0.24
CA ASP A 203 25.16 28.57 0.29
C ASP A 203 24.14 29.30 -0.58
N VAL A 204 24.03 28.99 -1.88
CA VAL A 204 23.03 29.61 -2.79
C VAL A 204 21.62 29.03 -2.71
N GLY A 205 21.41 27.97 -1.95
CA GLY A 205 20.09 27.36 -1.82
C GLY A 205 20.18 26.01 -1.12
N GLY A 206 20.96 25.11 -1.69
CA GLY A 206 21.25 23.82 -1.07
C GLY A 206 21.86 22.79 -1.99
N ASN A 207 21.90 21.54 -1.51
CA ASN A 207 22.40 20.38 -2.24
C ASN A 207 21.58 19.14 -1.90
N ILE A 208 21.28 18.34 -2.91
CA ILE A 208 20.76 16.99 -2.75
C ILE A 208 21.89 16.00 -3.02
N GLU A 209 22.37 15.33 -1.97
CA GLU A 209 23.38 14.28 -2.07
C GLU A 209 22.70 12.91 -2.06
N VAL A 210 22.99 12.04 -3.03
CA VAL A 210 22.43 10.70 -3.13
C VAL A 210 23.51 9.67 -2.84
N TYR A 211 23.18 8.69 -2.01
CA TYR A 211 24.08 7.61 -1.61
C TYR A 211 23.59 6.26 -2.11
N LYS A 212 24.51 5.29 -2.16
CA LYS A 212 24.20 3.92 -2.53
C LYS A 212 23.30 3.23 -1.50
N THR A 213 23.46 3.57 -0.22
CA THR A 213 22.75 2.97 0.91
C THR A 213 22.28 4.05 1.86
N LYS A 214 21.24 3.74 2.66
CA LYS A 214 20.75 4.64 3.72
C LYS A 214 21.82 4.86 4.77
N GLU A 215 22.58 3.83 5.12
CA GLU A 215 23.66 3.90 6.11
C GLU A 215 24.76 4.86 5.67
N ASP A 216 25.09 4.91 4.38
CA ASP A 216 26.10 5.86 3.88
C ASP A 216 25.59 7.30 3.89
N ALA A 217 24.30 7.52 3.59
CA ALA A 217 23.66 8.82 3.77
C ALA A 217 23.67 9.28 5.24
N GLU A 218 23.37 8.38 6.19
CA GLU A 218 23.38 8.69 7.62
C GLU A 218 24.79 8.95 8.17
N LYS A 219 25.81 8.23 7.68
CA LYS A 219 27.22 8.54 8.01
C LYS A 219 27.60 9.94 7.55
N ARG A 220 27.18 10.32 6.33
CA ARG A 220 27.39 11.67 5.83
C ARG A 220 26.69 12.70 6.72
N ASN A 221 25.43 12.45 7.04
CA ASN A 221 24.61 13.31 7.90
C ASN A 221 25.28 13.52 9.26
N THR A 222 25.73 12.43 9.89
CA THR A 222 26.48 12.46 11.17
C THR A 222 27.77 13.27 11.07
N TYR A 223 28.53 13.12 9.98
CA TYR A 223 29.72 13.92 9.74
C TYR A 223 29.39 15.41 9.62
N ILE A 224 28.31 15.76 8.93
CA ILE A 224 27.87 17.15 8.74
C ILE A 224 27.41 17.77 10.07
N SER A 225 26.71 17.02 10.92
CA SER A 225 26.24 17.51 12.23
C SER A 225 27.37 17.98 13.17
N ALA A 226 28.61 17.54 12.95
CA ALA A 226 29.76 18.03 13.73
C ALA A 226 30.04 19.53 13.52
N PHE A 227 29.46 20.15 12.48
CA PHE A 227 29.63 21.55 12.15
C PHE A 227 28.44 22.43 12.58
N ASP A 228 27.39 21.83 13.14
CA ASP A 228 26.18 22.55 13.56
C ASP A 228 26.50 23.60 14.63
N GLY A 229 26.02 24.82 14.41
CA GLY A 229 26.27 25.94 15.32
C GLY A 229 27.71 26.48 15.31
N THR A 230 28.58 25.96 14.44
CA THR A 230 29.95 26.48 14.26
C THR A 230 29.99 27.58 13.18
N ALA A 231 31.16 28.20 13.00
CA ALA A 231 31.39 29.11 11.88
C ALA A 231 31.30 28.43 10.49
N LEU A 232 31.30 27.08 10.45
CA LEU A 232 31.17 26.26 9.25
C LEU A 232 29.77 25.63 9.13
N ASN A 233 28.75 26.28 9.71
CA ASN A 233 27.39 25.77 9.75
C ASN A 233 26.89 25.40 8.34
N PRO A 234 26.50 24.13 8.11
CA PRO A 234 26.08 23.64 6.80
C PRO A 234 24.63 24.02 6.45
N GLY A 235 23.90 24.67 7.35
CA GLY A 235 22.45 24.85 7.27
C GLY A 235 21.70 23.58 7.68
N SER A 236 20.46 23.41 7.24
CA SER A 236 19.69 22.21 7.58
C SER A 236 20.12 21.00 6.73
N HIS A 237 20.01 19.80 7.30
CA HIS A 237 20.35 18.55 6.63
C HIS A 237 19.49 17.38 7.16
N TYR A 238 18.85 16.64 6.25
CA TYR A 238 17.93 15.54 6.60
C TYR A 238 18.06 14.36 5.63
N VAL A 239 18.08 13.14 6.16
CA VAL A 239 18.15 11.90 5.39
C VAL A 239 16.76 11.33 5.17
N TYR A 240 16.46 11.00 3.90
CA TYR A 240 15.25 10.31 3.46
C TYR A 240 15.66 9.16 2.52
N GLY A 241 15.51 7.92 2.97
CA GLY A 241 16.01 6.76 2.21
C GLY A 241 17.52 6.86 2.01
N THR A 242 17.98 6.95 0.77
CA THR A 242 19.40 7.16 0.46
C THR A 242 19.72 8.60 0.04
N VAL A 243 18.76 9.52 0.16
CA VAL A 243 18.89 10.92 -0.21
C VAL A 243 19.14 11.76 1.04
N LEU A 244 20.15 12.63 0.98
CA LEU A 244 20.41 13.66 1.96
C LEU A 244 20.05 15.02 1.36
N ILE A 245 19.01 15.65 1.90
CA ILE A 245 18.59 17.00 1.53
C ILE A 245 19.32 17.99 2.44
N ARG A 246 20.03 18.95 1.84
CA ARG A 246 20.71 20.04 2.55
C ARG A 246 20.19 21.38 2.06
N THR A 247 20.02 22.35 2.96
CA THR A 247 19.57 23.71 2.62
C THR A 247 20.53 24.74 3.20
N SER A 248 20.69 25.87 2.52
CA SER A 248 21.61 26.95 2.89
C SER A 248 21.43 27.46 4.31
N HIS A 249 22.55 27.77 4.98
CA HIS A 249 22.58 28.39 6.29
C HIS A 249 22.12 29.87 6.28
N HIS A 250 22.06 30.49 5.10
CA HIS A 250 21.52 31.84 4.91
C HIS A 250 19.99 31.89 5.04
N LEU A 251 19.31 30.77 4.83
CA LEU A 251 17.88 30.67 5.05
C LEU A 251 17.57 30.66 6.55
N THR A 252 16.47 31.30 6.93
CA THR A 252 15.93 31.17 8.29
C THR A 252 15.50 29.74 8.56
N GLY A 253 15.46 29.32 9.84
CA GLY A 253 15.05 27.94 10.19
C GLY A 253 13.67 27.55 9.66
N THR A 254 12.72 28.50 9.59
CA THR A 254 11.40 28.26 8.97
C THR A 254 11.52 27.98 7.47
N GLN A 255 12.30 28.79 6.75
CA GLN A 255 12.50 28.61 5.30
C GLN A 255 13.22 27.30 4.99
N GLN A 256 14.23 26.93 5.79
CA GLN A 256 14.92 25.63 5.64
C GLN A 256 13.97 24.45 5.80
N LYS A 257 13.10 24.49 6.82
CA LYS A 257 12.09 23.46 7.05
C LYS A 257 11.10 23.37 5.90
N GLU A 258 10.50 24.49 5.51
CA GLU A 258 9.50 24.52 4.43
C GLU A 258 10.09 24.07 3.09
N LEU A 259 11.32 24.49 2.77
CA LEU A 259 12.01 24.08 1.55
C LEU A 259 12.34 22.59 1.57
N THR A 260 12.84 22.07 2.69
CA THR A 260 13.11 20.63 2.86
C THR A 260 11.83 19.80 2.66
N GLU A 261 10.72 20.20 3.29
CA GLU A 261 9.42 19.51 3.14
C GLU A 261 8.92 19.56 1.69
N LYS A 262 9.01 20.72 1.02
CA LYS A 262 8.65 20.86 -0.40
C LYS A 262 9.49 19.95 -1.29
N ILE A 263 10.81 19.93 -1.09
CA ILE A 263 11.73 19.06 -1.85
C ILE A 263 11.37 17.60 -1.60
N TYR A 264 11.28 17.18 -0.34
CA TYR A 264 10.94 15.80 0.00
C TYR A 264 9.62 15.36 -0.63
N ASN A 265 8.57 16.18 -0.50
CA ASN A 265 7.26 15.90 -1.09
C ASN A 265 7.33 15.75 -2.62
N LYS A 266 8.12 16.60 -3.31
CA LYS A 266 8.33 16.47 -4.75
C LYS A 266 9.11 15.22 -5.14
N LEU A 267 10.08 14.79 -4.32
CA LEU A 267 10.81 13.55 -4.56
C LEU A 267 9.95 12.29 -4.39
N ILE A 268 8.98 12.31 -3.47
CA ILE A 268 8.08 11.16 -3.24
C ILE A 268 6.74 11.27 -3.99
N GLU A 269 6.48 12.33 -4.74
CA GLU A 269 5.25 12.48 -5.52
C GLU A 269 5.21 11.43 -6.65
N LEU A 270 4.19 10.58 -6.68
CA LEU A 270 3.98 9.61 -7.76
C LEU A 270 3.31 10.32 -8.95
N LYS A 271 3.87 10.17 -10.16
CA LYS A 271 3.33 10.71 -11.42
C LYS A 271 2.54 9.66 -12.18
#